data_AF-A0A7Y5E0J5-F1
#
_entry.id   AF-A0A7Y5E0J5-F1
#
_cell.length_a   1.000
_cell.length_b   1.000
_cell.length_c   1.000
_cell.angle_alpha   90.00
_cell.angle_beta   90.00
_cell.angle_gamma   90.00
#
_symmetry.space_group_name_H-M   'P 1'
#
loop_
_entity.id
_entity.type
_entity.pdbx_description
1 polymer ?
#
loop_
_entity_poly.entity_id
_entity_poly.type
_entity_poly.pdbx_seq_one_letter_code
_entity_poly.pdbx_strand_id
1 'polypeptide(L)'
;MSLRLWNIGILLALGLFWLASGTQREKPVLAGGPSDAVRTLESDLVKAPGDPARIRALAQAYLDARASGMAVATLERAPEAVRAQPETVHMYARALLDQGRASEALASERKVLAACNAGTDAATHTCSGWLLASATRRAVILQELVDMGIEDPNAHPEASSLAYQHVTREARLVP
;
A
#
# COMPACT_ATOMS: atom_id res chain seq x y z
N MET A 1 24.16 -34.47 -50.54
CA MET A 1 24.40 -33.06 -50.10
C MET A 1 23.12 -32.27 -49.77
N SER A 2 21.93 -32.71 -50.17
CA SER A 2 20.65 -31.99 -49.93
C SER A 2 20.23 -31.89 -48.44
N LEU A 3 20.37 -32.95 -47.64
CA LEU A 3 19.98 -32.93 -46.22
C LEU A 3 20.78 -31.94 -45.34
N ARG A 4 22.06 -31.71 -45.68
CA ARG A 4 22.92 -30.80 -44.90
C ARG A 4 22.52 -29.34 -45.12
N LEU A 5 22.11 -28.97 -46.33
CA LEU A 5 21.64 -27.63 -46.65
C LEU A 5 20.30 -27.32 -45.96
N TRP A 6 19.42 -28.32 -45.84
CA TRP A 6 18.14 -28.16 -45.17
C TRP A 6 18.29 -27.94 -43.65
N ASN A 7 19.15 -28.72 -43.01
CA ASN A 7 19.43 -28.57 -41.57
C ASN A 7 20.07 -27.21 -41.26
N ILE A 8 20.96 -26.71 -42.13
CA ILE A 8 21.55 -25.37 -41.98
C ILE A 8 20.47 -24.29 -42.09
N GLY A 9 19.53 -24.44 -43.03
CA GLY A 9 18.41 -23.50 -43.18
C GLY A 9 17.52 -23.44 -41.93
N ILE A 10 17.22 -24.59 -41.32
CA ILE A 10 16.41 -24.67 -40.09
C ILE A 10 17.14 -24.02 -38.91
N LEU A 11 18.44 -24.27 -38.75
CA LEU A 11 19.23 -23.67 -37.67
C LEU A 11 19.38 -22.16 -37.83
N LEU A 12 19.52 -21.67 -39.06
CA LEU A 12 19.51 -20.22 -39.33
C LEU A 12 18.16 -19.59 -39.02
N ALA A 13 17.05 -20.24 -39.37
CA ALA A 13 15.72 -19.74 -39.07
C ALA A 13 15.46 -19.70 -37.55
N LEU A 14 15.86 -20.73 -36.81
CA LEU A 14 15.78 -20.77 -35.34
C LEU A 14 16.69 -19.73 -34.69
N GLY A 15 17.91 -19.55 -35.19
CA GLY A 15 18.83 -18.52 -34.70
C GLY A 15 18.30 -17.11 -34.91
N LEU A 16 17.75 -16.81 -36.09
CA LEU A 16 17.13 -15.52 -36.40
C LEU A 16 15.86 -15.28 -35.58
N PHE A 17 15.04 -16.32 -35.37
CA PHE A 17 13.87 -16.24 -34.51
C PHE A 17 14.27 -15.98 -33.05
N TRP A 18 15.31 -16.64 -32.55
CA TRP A 18 15.82 -16.42 -31.19
C TRP A 18 16.42 -15.02 -31.03
N LEU A 19 17.14 -14.52 -32.04
CA LEU A 19 17.67 -13.16 -32.05
C LEU A 19 16.55 -12.11 -32.08
N ALA A 20 15.47 -12.36 -32.83
CA ALA A 20 14.30 -11.49 -32.88
C ALA A 20 13.45 -11.56 -31.60
N SER A 21 13.49 -12.70 -30.89
CA SER A 21 12.84 -12.90 -29.59
C SER A 21 13.71 -12.47 -28.41
N GLY A 22 14.95 -12.02 -28.67
CA GLY A 22 15.90 -11.52 -27.69
C GLY A 22 15.50 -10.13 -27.21
N THR A 23 14.83 -10.10 -26.06
CA THR A 23 14.49 -8.90 -25.28
C THR A 23 13.65 -7.89 -26.06
N GLN A 24 12.33 -7.96 -25.86
CA GLN A 24 11.49 -6.76 -25.94
C GLN A 24 12.17 -5.69 -25.06
N ARG A 25 12.96 -4.80 -25.68
CA ARG A 25 13.22 -3.49 -25.12
C ARG A 25 11.86 -2.84 -25.05
N GLU A 26 11.27 -2.85 -23.87
CA GLU A 26 10.06 -2.11 -23.56
C GLU A 26 10.29 -0.67 -24.06
N LYS A 27 9.62 -0.32 -25.15
CA LYS A 27 9.60 1.05 -25.64
C LYS A 27 8.95 1.88 -24.53
N PRO A 28 9.55 3.00 -24.08
CA PRO A 28 8.96 3.84 -23.06
C PRO A 28 7.78 4.59 -23.71
N VAL A 29 6.63 3.92 -23.72
CA VAL A 29 5.37 4.52 -24.08
C VAL A 29 4.83 5.07 -22.77
N LEU A 30 4.89 6.39 -22.64
CA LEU A 30 4.43 7.24 -21.53
C LEU A 30 5.49 7.60 -20.49
N ALA A 31 5.61 8.90 -20.24
CA ALA A 31 6.44 9.51 -19.22
C ALA A 31 6.21 8.87 -17.84
N GLY A 32 7.29 8.49 -17.15
CA GLY A 32 7.32 8.22 -15.70
C GLY A 32 6.27 7.21 -15.22
N GLY A 33 6.55 5.91 -15.35
CA GLY A 33 5.67 4.89 -14.75
C GLY A 33 5.63 5.00 -13.22
N PRO A 34 4.69 4.32 -12.52
CA PRO A 34 4.65 4.29 -11.05
C PRO A 34 6.00 3.95 -10.40
N SER A 35 6.83 3.16 -11.09
CA SER A 35 8.20 2.85 -10.69
C SER A 35 9.16 4.06 -10.69
N ASP A 36 9.01 5.00 -11.61
CA ASP A 36 9.88 6.18 -11.69
C ASP A 36 9.52 7.20 -10.60
N ALA A 37 8.24 7.30 -10.25
CA ALA A 37 7.77 8.12 -9.12
C ALA A 37 8.34 7.60 -7.78
N VAL A 38 8.30 6.28 -7.55
CA VAL A 38 8.92 5.65 -6.37
C VAL A 38 10.43 5.94 -6.33
N ARG A 39 11.14 5.73 -7.44
CA ARG A 39 12.60 5.98 -7.50
C ARG A 39 12.95 7.43 -7.19
N THR A 40 12.14 8.38 -7.66
CA THR A 40 12.32 9.81 -7.35
C THR A 40 12.16 10.06 -5.86
N LEU A 41 11.10 9.54 -5.24
CA LEU A 41 10.84 9.68 -3.81
C LEU A 41 11.90 9.02 -2.94
N GLU A 42 12.42 7.85 -3.33
CA GLU A 42 13.55 7.21 -2.66
C GLU A 42 14.78 8.12 -2.66
N SER A 43 15.12 8.69 -3.82
CA SER A 43 16.25 9.60 -3.95
C SER A 43 16.09 10.89 -3.14
N ASP A 44 14.85 11.37 -2.99
CA ASP A 44 14.54 12.56 -2.21
C ASP A 44 14.53 12.28 -0.70
N LEU A 45 14.14 11.08 -0.28
CA LEU A 45 14.20 10.69 1.13
C LEU A 45 15.65 10.59 1.62
N VAL A 46 16.58 10.13 0.78
CA VAL A 46 18.03 10.09 1.12
C VAL A 46 18.55 11.49 1.48
N LYS A 47 18.05 12.54 0.84
CA LYS A 47 18.45 13.94 1.12
C LYS A 47 17.90 14.46 2.45
N ALA A 48 16.82 13.87 2.97
CA ALA A 48 16.16 14.31 4.19
C ALA A 48 15.48 13.11 4.91
N PRO A 49 16.26 12.21 5.53
CA PRO A 49 15.77 10.92 6.03
C PRO A 49 14.83 11.01 7.24
N GLY A 50 14.72 12.19 7.87
CA GLY A 50 13.82 12.44 8.99
C GLY A 50 12.57 13.25 8.64
N ASP A 51 12.36 13.62 7.37
CA ASP A 51 11.22 14.43 6.95
C ASP A 51 9.93 13.56 6.96
N PRO A 52 8.95 13.84 7.86
CA PRO A 52 7.72 13.07 7.95
C PRO A 52 6.92 13.05 6.64
N ALA A 53 6.93 14.15 5.89
CA ALA A 53 6.16 14.27 4.66
C ALA A 53 6.74 13.36 3.57
N ARG A 54 8.08 13.31 3.43
CA ARG A 54 8.75 12.45 2.45
C ARG A 54 8.60 10.97 2.78
N ILE A 55 8.71 10.61 4.06
CA ILE A 55 8.50 9.22 4.51
C ILE A 55 7.09 8.75 4.16
N ARG A 56 6.07 9.55 4.49
CA ARG A 56 4.67 9.23 4.16
C ARG A 56 4.41 9.21 2.66
N ALA A 57 5.01 10.14 1.90
CA ALA A 57 4.88 10.14 0.44
C ALA A 57 5.48 8.87 -0.20
N LEU A 58 6.66 8.44 0.26
CA LEU A 58 7.28 7.20 -0.22
C LEU A 58 6.46 5.97 0.17
N ALA A 59 6.00 5.89 1.42
CA ALA A 59 5.13 4.80 1.86
C ALA A 59 3.81 4.75 1.06
N GLN A 60 3.19 5.90 0.78
CA GLN A 60 2.01 5.99 -0.08
C GLN A 60 2.30 5.47 -1.49
N ALA A 61 3.43 5.88 -2.09
CA ALA A 61 3.83 5.40 -3.41
C ALA A 61 4.05 3.88 -3.45
N TYR A 62 4.60 3.29 -2.38
CA TYR A 62 4.70 1.84 -2.25
C TYR A 62 3.33 1.17 -2.17
N LEU A 63 2.37 1.73 -1.43
CA LEU A 63 1.00 1.19 -1.38
C LEU A 63 0.32 1.25 -2.75
N ASP A 64 0.48 2.36 -3.47
CA ASP A 64 -0.09 2.53 -4.82
C ASP A 64 0.55 1.56 -5.83
N ALA A 65 1.82 1.20 -5.62
CA ALA A 65 2.54 0.17 -6.37
C ALA A 65 2.26 -1.28 -5.88
N ARG A 66 1.31 -1.48 -4.95
CA ARG A 66 1.00 -2.78 -4.31
C ARG A 66 2.20 -3.43 -3.60
N ALA A 67 3.15 -2.64 -3.14
CA ALA A 67 4.32 -3.08 -2.38
C ALA A 67 4.14 -2.79 -0.87
N SER A 68 3.07 -3.32 -0.27
CA SER A 68 2.71 -3.07 1.14
C SER A 68 3.80 -3.46 2.14
N GLY A 69 4.62 -4.48 1.83
CA GLY A 69 5.81 -4.85 2.59
C GLY A 69 6.86 -3.73 2.66
N MET A 70 7.11 -3.04 1.54
CA MET A 70 8.04 -1.92 1.48
C MET A 70 7.47 -0.70 2.22
N ALA A 71 6.16 -0.44 2.11
CA ALA A 71 5.50 0.62 2.87
C ALA A 71 5.66 0.41 4.38
N VAL A 72 5.38 -0.79 4.89
CA VAL A 72 5.59 -1.14 6.30
C VAL A 72 7.05 -0.95 6.70
N ALA A 73 7.99 -1.47 5.92
CA ALA A 73 9.40 -1.37 6.24
C ALA A 73 9.91 0.08 6.27
N THR A 74 9.39 0.96 5.40
CA THR A 74 9.70 2.40 5.41
C THR A 74 9.14 3.08 6.66
N LEU A 75 7.91 2.76 7.05
CA LEU A 75 7.26 3.35 8.22
C LEU A 75 7.88 2.86 9.54
N GLU A 76 8.27 1.58 9.65
CA GLU A 76 8.90 1.02 10.85
C GLU A 76 10.32 1.56 11.11
N ARG A 77 11.06 1.89 10.04
CA ARG A 77 12.41 2.47 10.13
C ARG A 77 12.42 3.99 10.31
N ALA A 78 11.27 4.65 10.21
CA ALA A 78 11.17 6.08 10.42
C ALA A 78 11.60 6.47 11.86
N PRO A 79 12.09 7.70 12.07
CA PRO A 79 12.40 8.17 13.42
C PRO A 79 11.20 8.05 14.35
N GLU A 80 11.43 7.81 15.65
CA GLU A 80 10.35 7.61 16.64
C GLU A 80 9.34 8.76 16.64
N ALA A 81 9.83 10.01 16.57
CA ALA A 81 8.98 11.20 16.49
C ALA A 81 8.07 11.22 15.24
N VAL A 82 8.43 10.52 14.16
CA VAL A 82 7.59 10.39 12.95
C VAL A 82 6.62 9.21 13.09
N ARG A 83 7.08 8.09 13.65
CA ARG A 83 6.26 6.89 13.87
C ARG A 83 5.11 7.14 14.84
N ALA A 84 5.30 8.03 15.81
CA ALA A 84 4.27 8.42 16.76
C ALA A 84 3.20 9.37 16.17
N GLN A 85 3.41 9.94 14.98
CA GLN A 85 2.45 10.88 14.39
C GLN A 85 1.17 10.15 13.94
N PRO A 86 -0.02 10.67 14.26
CA PRO A 86 -1.29 10.03 13.93
C PRO A 86 -1.45 9.70 12.43
N GLU A 87 -1.00 10.55 11.51
CA GLU A 87 -1.13 10.24 10.07
C GLU A 87 -0.17 9.12 9.64
N THR A 88 1.01 9.03 10.28
CA THR A 88 1.97 7.94 10.02
C THR A 88 1.40 6.61 10.50
N VAL A 89 0.79 6.60 11.70
CA VAL A 89 0.14 5.40 12.25
C VAL A 89 -1.09 5.00 11.42
N HIS A 90 -1.88 5.96 10.93
CA HIS A 90 -3.01 5.70 10.03
C HIS A 90 -2.55 5.06 8.71
N MET A 91 -1.47 5.55 8.12
CA MET A 91 -0.87 4.96 6.92
C MET A 91 -0.29 3.56 7.19
N TYR A 92 0.32 3.36 8.36
CA TYR A 92 0.80 2.06 8.80
C TYR A 92 -0.34 1.04 8.93
N ALA A 93 -1.49 1.45 9.50
CA ALA A 93 -2.68 0.61 9.56
C ALA A 93 -3.19 0.19 8.18
N ARG A 94 -3.16 1.10 7.19
CA ARG A 94 -3.48 0.76 5.79
C ARG A 94 -2.49 -0.27 5.23
N ALA A 95 -1.20 -0.08 5.47
CA ALA A 95 -0.18 -0.99 4.96
C ALA A 95 -0.29 -2.41 5.59
N LEU A 96 -0.66 -2.49 6.87
CA LEU A 96 -0.94 -3.75 7.56
C LEU A 96 -2.16 -4.46 6.98
N LEU A 97 -3.25 -3.73 6.74
CA LEU A 97 -4.45 -4.28 6.12
C LEU A 97 -4.15 -4.86 4.72
N ASP A 98 -3.34 -4.16 3.91
CA ASP A 98 -2.91 -4.64 2.59
C ASP A 98 -1.99 -5.87 2.65
N GLN A 99 -1.44 -6.21 3.83
CA GLN A 99 -0.71 -7.47 4.09
C GLN A 99 -1.60 -8.56 4.70
N GLY A 100 -2.89 -8.30 4.88
CA GLY A 100 -3.80 -9.22 5.52
C GLY A 100 -3.57 -9.36 7.02
N ARG A 101 -3.27 -8.25 7.70
CA ARG A 101 -3.07 -8.17 9.16
C ARG A 101 -4.14 -7.27 9.80
N ALA A 102 -5.42 -7.63 9.64
CA ALA A 102 -6.56 -6.82 10.07
C ALA A 102 -6.57 -6.51 11.58
N SER A 103 -6.19 -7.46 12.45
CA SER A 103 -6.15 -7.27 13.90
C SER A 103 -5.13 -6.20 14.32
N GLU A 104 -3.94 -6.22 13.72
CA GLU A 104 -2.89 -5.24 13.97
C GLU A 104 -3.22 -3.86 13.36
N ALA A 105 -3.87 -3.86 12.19
CA ALA A 105 -4.40 -2.65 11.59
C ALA A 105 -5.44 -2.00 12.51
N LEU A 106 -6.35 -2.79 13.11
CA LEU A 106 -7.36 -2.31 14.06
C LEU A 106 -6.71 -1.68 15.30
N ALA A 107 -5.72 -2.36 15.88
CA ALA A 107 -4.98 -1.84 17.01
C ALA A 107 -4.29 -0.50 16.67
N SER A 108 -3.78 -0.36 15.45
CA SER A 108 -3.14 0.87 14.96
C SER A 108 -4.15 2.01 14.76
N GLU A 109 -5.32 1.77 14.16
CA GLU A 109 -6.36 2.80 14.03
C GLU A 109 -6.91 3.24 15.39
N ARG A 110 -7.06 2.33 16.35
CA ARG A 110 -7.44 2.68 17.72
C ARG A 110 -6.43 3.62 18.38
N LYS A 111 -5.13 3.45 18.12
CA LYS A 111 -4.09 4.39 18.59
C LYS A 111 -4.25 5.77 17.95
N VAL A 112 -4.58 5.84 16.65
CA VAL A 112 -4.86 7.11 15.96
C VAL A 112 -6.03 7.83 16.63
N LEU A 113 -7.16 7.13 16.83
CA LEU A 113 -8.35 7.70 17.47
C LEU A 113 -8.08 8.16 18.89
N ALA A 114 -7.33 7.37 19.69
CA ALA A 114 -6.94 7.76 21.04
C ALA A 114 -6.07 9.04 21.04
N ALA A 115 -5.09 9.13 20.12
CA ALA A 115 -4.23 10.31 19.99
C ALA A 115 -5.02 11.56 19.56
N CYS A 116 -5.97 11.42 18.63
CA CYS A 116 -6.81 12.52 18.19
C CYS A 116 -7.77 12.99 19.29
N ASN A 117 -8.31 12.06 20.09
CA ASN A 117 -9.22 12.39 21.20
C ASN A 117 -8.50 13.02 22.41
N ALA A 118 -7.20 12.73 22.60
CA ALA A 118 -6.40 13.34 23.67
C ALA A 118 -6.03 14.81 23.39
N GLY A 119 -6.15 15.28 22.15
CA GLY A 119 -5.75 16.63 21.69
C GLY A 119 -6.83 17.72 21.84
N THR A 120 -7.76 17.61 22.80
CA THR A 120 -8.92 18.51 22.95
C THR A 120 -8.60 19.91 23.50
N ASP A 121 -7.35 20.26 23.76
CA ASP A 121 -6.97 21.63 24.09
C ASP A 121 -7.06 22.51 22.83
N ALA A 122 -7.94 23.53 22.89
CA ALA A 122 -8.38 24.37 21.77
C ALA A 122 -7.26 25.15 21.03
N ALA A 123 -6.02 25.09 21.50
CA ALA A 123 -4.86 25.73 20.87
C ALA A 123 -4.04 24.79 19.97
N THR A 124 -4.31 23.47 19.97
CA THR A 124 -3.47 22.49 19.26
C THR A 124 -4.29 21.28 18.82
N HIS A 125 -5.31 21.48 17.99
CA HIS A 125 -5.96 20.33 17.32
C HIS A 125 -4.92 19.60 16.46
N THR A 126 -4.51 18.41 16.92
CA THR A 126 -3.41 17.62 16.34
C THR A 126 -3.83 16.80 15.12
N CYS A 127 -5.12 16.53 14.94
CA CYS A 127 -5.63 15.73 13.84
C CYS A 127 -6.53 16.54 12.92
N SER A 128 -6.35 16.36 11.60
CA SER A 128 -7.30 16.89 10.62
C SER A 128 -8.65 16.18 10.73
N GLY A 129 -9.74 16.90 10.41
CA GLY A 129 -11.09 16.30 10.37
C GLY A 129 -11.17 15.12 9.39
N TRP A 130 -10.41 15.17 8.29
CA TRP A 130 -10.27 14.05 7.37
C TRP A 130 -9.63 12.82 8.02
N LEU A 131 -8.53 13.00 8.78
CA LEU A 131 -7.86 11.90 9.46
C LEU A 131 -8.79 11.23 10.47
N LEU A 132 -9.47 12.02 11.30
CA LEU A 132 -10.41 11.51 12.30
C LEU A 132 -11.54 10.72 11.64
N ALA A 133 -12.17 11.27 10.60
CA ALA A 133 -13.25 10.60 9.88
C ALA A 133 -12.77 9.31 9.19
N SER A 134 -11.60 9.35 8.53
CA SER A 134 -11.00 8.20 7.84
C SER A 134 -10.66 7.08 8.83
N ALA A 135 -9.96 7.40 9.92
CA ALA A 135 -9.58 6.45 10.97
C ALA A 135 -10.82 5.83 11.65
N THR A 136 -11.85 6.64 11.93
CA THR A 136 -13.11 6.16 12.53
C THR A 136 -13.77 5.14 11.63
N ARG A 137 -13.95 5.47 10.34
CA ARG A 137 -14.56 4.57 9.37
C ARG A 137 -13.76 3.27 9.22
N ARG A 138 -12.43 3.35 9.13
CA ARG A 138 -11.59 2.15 8.99
C ARG A 138 -11.64 1.28 10.25
N ALA A 139 -11.61 1.88 11.44
CA ALA A 139 -11.67 1.15 12.70
C ALA A 139 -12.97 0.31 12.82
N VAL A 140 -14.12 0.85 12.41
CA VAL A 140 -15.39 0.10 12.41
C VAL A 140 -15.35 -1.09 11.44
N ILE A 141 -14.83 -0.89 10.23
CA ILE A 141 -14.68 -1.97 9.25
C ILE A 141 -13.73 -3.06 9.77
N LEU A 142 -12.58 -2.66 10.31
CA LEU A 142 -11.59 -3.59 10.84
C LEU A 142 -12.11 -4.34 12.06
N GLN A 143 -12.91 -3.70 12.91
CA GLN A 143 -13.58 -4.34 14.05
C GLN A 143 -14.45 -5.50 13.55
N GLU A 144 -15.32 -5.22 12.57
CA GLU A 144 -16.21 -6.22 11.99
C GLU A 144 -15.43 -7.40 11.36
N LEU A 145 -14.35 -7.12 10.63
CA LEU A 145 -13.47 -8.15 10.07
C LEU A 145 -12.87 -9.04 11.17
N VAL A 146 -12.37 -8.43 12.25
CA VAL A 146 -11.77 -9.13 13.39
C VAL A 146 -12.81 -9.96 14.15
N ASP A 147 -14.02 -9.44 14.35
CA ASP A 147 -15.11 -10.14 15.03
C ASP A 147 -15.57 -11.38 14.26
N MET A 148 -15.47 -11.37 12.92
CA MET A 148 -15.67 -12.53 12.07
C MET A 148 -14.44 -13.44 11.90
N GLY A 149 -13.31 -13.11 12.54
CA GLY A 149 -12.07 -13.87 12.43
C GLY A 149 -11.38 -13.76 11.06
N ILE A 150 -11.63 -12.69 10.31
CA ILE A 150 -11.06 -12.45 8.98
C ILE A 150 -9.80 -11.57 9.13
N GLU A 151 -8.63 -12.19 9.07
CA GLU A 151 -7.35 -11.48 9.18
C GLU A 151 -6.88 -10.91 7.83
N ASP A 152 -7.02 -11.68 6.75
CA ASP A 152 -6.71 -11.27 5.38
C ASP A 152 -7.99 -11.15 4.52
N PRO A 153 -8.48 -9.92 4.27
CA PRO A 153 -9.63 -9.71 3.42
C PRO A 153 -9.45 -10.13 1.96
N ASN A 154 -8.21 -10.17 1.47
CA ASN A 154 -7.93 -10.59 0.10
C ASN A 154 -7.98 -12.11 -0.05
N ALA A 155 -7.67 -12.86 1.01
CA ALA A 155 -7.82 -14.31 1.06
C ALA A 155 -9.29 -14.75 1.15
N HIS A 156 -10.15 -13.92 1.73
CA HIS A 156 -11.57 -14.22 1.96
C HIS A 156 -12.52 -13.15 1.40
N PRO A 157 -12.51 -12.89 0.08
CA PRO A 157 -13.22 -11.76 -0.52
C PRO A 157 -14.74 -11.79 -0.28
N GLU A 158 -15.35 -12.98 -0.27
CA GLU A 158 -16.78 -13.14 -0.01
C GLU A 158 -17.13 -12.77 1.44
N ALA A 159 -16.40 -13.33 2.41
CA ALA A 159 -16.61 -13.04 3.82
C ALA A 159 -16.33 -11.56 4.15
N SER A 160 -15.29 -10.98 3.55
CA SER A 160 -15.01 -9.55 3.70
C SER A 160 -16.08 -8.67 3.08
N SER A 161 -16.67 -9.06 1.93
CA SER A 161 -17.76 -8.31 1.33
C SER A 161 -18.99 -8.23 2.25
N LEU A 162 -19.26 -9.29 3.02
CA LEU A 162 -20.33 -9.30 4.03
C LEU A 162 -20.01 -8.34 5.19
N ALA A 163 -18.76 -8.31 5.66
CA ALA A 163 -18.29 -7.34 6.66
C ALA A 163 -18.53 -5.90 6.21
N TYR A 164 -18.15 -5.55 4.98
CA TYR A 164 -18.39 -4.22 4.44
C TYR A 164 -19.89 -3.89 4.34
N GLN A 165 -20.72 -4.87 3.97
CA GLN A 165 -22.17 -4.67 3.90
C GLN A 165 -22.80 -4.48 5.27
N HIS A 166 -22.34 -5.18 6.30
CA HIS A 166 -22.86 -5.05 7.67
C HIS A 166 -22.68 -3.62 8.18
N VAL A 167 -21.43 -3.14 8.15
CA VAL A 167 -21.07 -1.79 8.59
C VAL A 167 -21.80 -0.69 7.82
N THR A 168 -21.98 -0.87 6.50
CA THR A 168 -22.67 0.15 5.68
C THR A 168 -24.18 0.16 5.85
N ARG A 169 -24.80 -0.96 6.23
CA ARG A 169 -26.23 -0.99 6.56
C ARG A 169 -26.50 -0.31 7.90
N GLU A 170 -25.67 -0.55 8.92
CA GLU A 170 -25.81 0.09 10.23
C GLU A 170 -25.70 1.62 10.15
N ALA A 171 -24.78 2.14 9.33
CA ALA A 171 -24.61 3.58 9.11
C ALA A 171 -25.85 4.27 8.48
N ARG A 172 -26.79 3.51 7.90
CA ARG A 172 -28.01 4.04 7.26
C ARG A 172 -29.21 4.10 8.22
N LEU A 173 -29.12 3.51 9.41
CA LEU A 173 -30.23 3.36 10.37
C LEU A 173 -30.18 4.35 11.53
N VAL A 174 -29.69 5.58 11.30
CA VAL A 174 -29.84 6.69 12.26
C VAL A 174 -30.94 7.62 11.74
N PRO A 175 -32.14 7.65 12.37
CA PRO A 175 -33.24 8.56 12.01
C PRO A 175 -32.94 10.03 12.38
#